data_AF-A0A961CFD2-F1
#
_entry.id   AF-A0A961CFD2-F1
#
_cell.length_a   1.000
_cell.length_b   1.000
_cell.length_c   1.000
_cell.angle_alpha   90.00
_cell.angle_beta   90.00
_cell.angle_gamma   90.00
#
_symmetry.space_group_name_H-M   'P 1'
#
loop_
_entity.id
_entity.type
_entity.pdbx_description
1 polymer ?
#
loop_
_entity_poly.entity_id
_entity_poly.type
_entity_poly.pdbx_seq_one_letter_code
_entity_poly.pdbx_strand_id
1 'polypeptide(L)'
;MSTSDPQDTPAPLRLVAAGDGAAAVVQRVARGDEGAFAELFDAFAPTVYGIIRRVLRDPDHSEEVSQEVFVEVWRTAARFDAERGSVAAWLSTLAHRRAVDRVRAEQAHRDRTERHARRDPEVG
;
A
#
# COMPACT_ATOMS: atom_id res chain seq x y z
N MET A 1 38.95 -8.93 7.17
CA MET A 1 38.26 -7.81 6.49
C MET A 1 36.83 -8.26 6.23
N SER A 2 36.02 -8.37 7.29
CA SER A 2 34.58 -8.66 7.18
C SER A 2 33.87 -7.34 7.00
N THR A 3 33.36 -7.09 5.81
CA THR A 3 32.40 -6.00 5.58
C THR A 3 31.04 -6.66 5.45
N SER A 4 30.11 -6.13 6.25
CA SER A 4 28.78 -6.64 6.51
C SER A 4 28.02 -7.03 5.25
N ASP A 5 27.37 -8.18 5.32
CA ASP A 5 26.21 -8.52 4.50
C ASP A 5 25.00 -7.71 5.03
N PRO A 6 24.39 -6.80 4.26
CA PRO A 6 23.21 -6.06 4.70
C PRO A 6 21.92 -6.75 4.24
N GLN A 7 21.83 -8.07 4.42
CA GLN A 7 20.59 -8.84 4.26
C GLN A 7 20.05 -9.34 5.61
N ASP A 8 20.25 -8.56 6.67
CA ASP A 8 19.53 -8.69 7.94
C ASP A 8 18.54 -7.53 8.05
N THR A 9 17.54 -7.49 7.15
CA THR A 9 16.37 -6.66 7.39
C THR A 9 15.56 -7.38 8.48
N PRO A 10 15.44 -6.83 9.70
CA PRO A 10 14.60 -7.47 10.70
C PRO A 10 13.17 -7.52 10.15
N ALA A 11 12.63 -8.75 10.03
CA ALA A 11 11.28 -8.97 9.57
C ALA A 11 10.30 -8.10 10.41
N PRO A 12 9.57 -7.15 9.82
CA PRO A 12 8.60 -6.34 10.57
C PRO A 12 7.44 -7.19 11.11
N LEU A 13 7.33 -8.46 10.66
CA LEU A 13 6.48 -9.50 11.23
C LEU A 13 6.79 -9.84 12.70
N ARG A 14 7.97 -9.47 13.24
CA ARG A 14 8.34 -9.80 14.63
C ARG A 14 7.67 -8.93 15.69
N LEU A 15 7.10 -7.77 15.37
CA LEU A 15 6.48 -6.90 16.39
C LEU A 15 4.99 -7.18 16.63
N VAL A 16 4.32 -7.86 15.69
CA VAL A 16 3.01 -8.51 15.94
C VAL A 16 3.15 -9.69 16.94
N ALA A 17 4.35 -9.96 17.46
CA ALA A 17 4.64 -11.09 18.36
C ALA A 17 4.56 -10.79 19.87
N ALA A 18 4.18 -9.58 20.31
CA ALA A 18 4.15 -9.23 21.74
C ALA A 18 2.75 -9.23 22.39
N GLY A 19 1.66 -9.47 21.65
CA GLY A 19 0.33 -9.54 22.27
C GLY A 19 -0.78 -10.21 21.47
N ASP A 20 -0.88 -10.00 20.15
CA ASP A 20 -2.01 -10.46 19.33
C ASP A 20 -1.56 -10.85 17.91
N GLY A 21 -2.07 -11.94 17.34
CA GLY A 21 -1.82 -12.28 15.93
C GLY A 21 -2.36 -11.22 14.96
N ALA A 22 -1.76 -11.07 13.77
CA ALA A 22 -2.12 -10.00 12.80
C ALA A 22 -3.64 -9.92 12.51
N ALA A 23 -4.33 -11.06 12.45
CA ALA A 23 -5.78 -11.10 12.28
C ALA A 23 -6.52 -10.45 13.46
N ALA A 24 -6.09 -10.70 14.70
CA ALA A 24 -6.67 -10.08 15.90
C ALA A 24 -6.43 -8.56 15.93
N VAL A 25 -5.25 -8.10 15.49
CA VAL A 25 -4.97 -6.67 15.30
C VAL A 25 -5.97 -6.05 14.30
N VAL A 26 -6.17 -6.67 13.13
CA VAL A 26 -7.16 -6.19 12.15
C VAL A 26 -8.59 -6.19 12.71
N GLN A 27 -8.95 -7.16 13.56
CA GLN A 27 -10.25 -7.17 14.24
C GLN A 27 -10.42 -6.04 15.26
N ARG A 28 -9.33 -5.57 15.89
CA ARG A 28 -9.35 -4.36 16.72
C ARG A 28 -9.49 -3.11 15.85
N VAL A 29 -8.74 -3.01 14.75
CA VAL A 29 -8.88 -1.93 13.77
C VAL A 29 -10.32 -1.82 13.24
N ALA A 30 -10.96 -2.95 12.95
CA ALA A 30 -12.36 -3.00 12.51
C ALA A 30 -13.35 -2.39 13.51
N ARG A 31 -12.97 -2.31 14.79
CA ARG A 31 -13.76 -1.69 15.87
C ARG A 31 -13.35 -0.24 16.15
N GLY A 32 -12.46 0.34 15.35
CA GLY A 32 -11.98 1.71 15.49
C GLY A 32 -10.86 1.88 16.51
N ASP A 33 -10.11 0.82 16.85
CA ASP A 33 -8.92 0.92 17.71
C ASP A 33 -7.75 1.55 16.94
N GLU A 34 -7.46 2.82 17.25
CA GLU A 34 -6.35 3.58 16.65
C GLU A 34 -4.98 3.00 17.03
N GLY A 35 -4.83 2.43 18.23
CA GLY A 35 -3.59 1.78 18.66
C GLY A 35 -3.31 0.51 17.85
N ALA A 36 -4.34 -0.30 17.63
CA ALA A 36 -4.24 -1.46 16.73
C ALA A 36 -3.86 -1.06 15.30
N PHE A 37 -4.35 0.09 14.84
CA PHE A 37 -4.02 0.58 13.50
C PHE A 37 -2.58 1.05 13.42
N ALA A 38 -2.06 1.73 14.45
CA ALA A 38 -0.64 2.07 14.55
C ALA A 38 0.24 0.80 14.53
N GLU A 39 -0.11 -0.23 15.30
CA GLU A 39 0.59 -1.52 15.29
C GLU A 39 0.61 -2.17 13.90
N LEU A 40 -0.54 -2.16 13.21
CA LEU A 40 -0.66 -2.67 11.85
C LEU A 40 0.16 -1.84 10.86
N PHE A 41 0.12 -0.52 10.99
CA PHE A 41 0.86 0.41 10.15
C PHE A 41 2.36 0.18 10.28
N ASP A 42 2.90 0.18 11.50
CA ASP A 42 4.32 -0.04 11.77
C ASP A 42 4.81 -1.40 11.21
N ALA A 43 3.98 -2.43 11.33
CA ALA A 43 4.32 -3.77 10.85
C ALA A 43 4.28 -3.92 9.31
N PHE A 44 3.42 -3.17 8.61
CA PHE A 44 3.16 -3.41 7.18
C PHE A 44 3.50 -2.25 6.24
N ALA A 45 3.74 -1.03 6.76
CA ALA A 45 4.08 0.13 5.94
C ALA A 45 5.29 -0.11 5.03
N PRO A 46 6.41 -0.71 5.50
CA PRO A 46 7.56 -0.98 4.63
C PRO A 46 7.22 -1.92 3.46
N THR A 47 6.39 -2.94 3.70
CA THR A 47 5.99 -3.91 2.67
C THR A 47 5.03 -3.27 1.67
N VAL A 48 4.01 -2.55 2.14
CA VAL A 48 3.04 -1.84 1.30
C VAL A 48 3.75 -0.82 0.41
N TYR A 49 4.59 0.02 0.99
CA TYR A 49 5.38 1.00 0.26
C TYR A 49 6.31 0.34 -0.76
N GLY A 50 6.97 -0.75 -0.38
CA GLY A 50 7.84 -1.51 -1.28
C GLY A 50 7.12 -2.12 -2.49
N ILE A 51 5.86 -2.55 -2.34
CA ILE A 51 5.04 -3.03 -3.45
C ILE A 51 4.70 -1.86 -4.39
N ILE A 52 4.21 -0.76 -3.83
CA ILE A 52 3.79 0.42 -4.58
C ILE A 52 4.97 1.04 -5.34
N ARG A 53 6.13 1.20 -4.70
CA ARG A 53 7.36 1.72 -5.33
C ARG A 53 7.80 0.93 -6.54
N ARG A 54 7.64 -0.40 -6.52
CA ARG A 54 8.00 -1.25 -7.68
C ARG A 54 7.10 -1.01 -8.88
N VAL A 55 5.82 -0.69 -8.63
CA VAL A 55 4.83 -0.45 -9.67
C VAL A 55 4.92 0.99 -10.19
N LEU A 56 4.93 1.99 -9.31
CA LEU A 56 4.91 3.40 -9.70
C LEU A 56 6.28 3.94 -10.11
N ARG A 57 7.36 3.42 -9.52
CA ARG A 57 8.74 3.88 -9.72
C ARG A 57 8.99 5.37 -9.40
N ASP A 58 8.03 6.03 -8.77
CA ASP A 58 8.07 7.43 -8.33
C ASP A 58 7.94 7.49 -6.79
N PRO A 59 8.88 8.10 -6.04
CA PRO A 59 8.82 8.13 -4.58
C PRO A 59 7.60 8.87 -4.04
N ASP A 60 7.31 10.05 -4.59
CA ASP A 60 6.29 10.97 -4.09
C ASP A 60 4.90 10.36 -4.29
N HIS A 61 4.63 9.83 -5.49
CA HIS A 61 3.39 9.12 -5.76
C HIS A 61 3.27 7.81 -4.97
N SER A 62 4.39 7.18 -4.63
CA SER A 62 4.34 5.94 -3.82
C SER A 62 3.97 6.23 -2.38
N GLU A 63 4.42 7.35 -1.82
CA GLU A 63 4.05 7.77 -0.47
C GLU A 63 2.55 8.13 -0.42
N GLU A 64 2.08 8.93 -1.37
CA GLU A 64 0.67 9.30 -1.51
C GLU A 64 -0.24 8.04 -1.59
N VAL A 65 0.07 7.11 -2.50
CA VAL A 65 -0.73 5.89 -2.66
C VAL A 65 -0.61 4.96 -1.45
N SER A 66 0.52 4.95 -0.74
CA SER A 66 0.64 4.17 0.51
C SER A 66 -0.32 4.70 1.57
N GLN A 67 -0.43 6.02 1.72
CA GLN A 67 -1.37 6.64 2.65
C GLN A 67 -2.82 6.30 2.27
N GLU A 68 -3.18 6.37 0.98
CA GLU A 68 -4.52 5.96 0.50
C GLU A 68 -4.84 4.50 0.84
N VAL A 69 -3.86 3.60 0.69
CA VAL A 69 -4.03 2.18 1.03
C VAL A 69 -4.33 2.03 2.51
N PHE A 70 -3.61 2.71 3.41
CA PHE A 70 -3.86 2.62 4.85
C PHE A 70 -5.19 3.26 5.27
N VAL A 71 -5.64 4.33 4.60
CA VAL A 71 -7.00 4.87 4.77
C VAL A 71 -8.05 3.84 4.34
N GLU A 72 -7.81 3.11 3.25
CA GLU A 72 -8.70 2.04 2.81
C GLU A 72 -8.71 0.86 3.78
N VAL A 73 -7.55 0.49 4.34
CA VAL A 73 -7.45 -0.52 5.40
C VAL A 73 -8.31 -0.15 6.60
N TRP A 74 -8.20 1.07 7.12
CA TRP A 74 -9.04 1.54 8.23
C TRP A 74 -10.53 1.41 7.91
N ARG A 75 -10.95 1.81 6.70
CA ARG A 75 -12.36 1.76 6.27
C ARG A 75 -12.89 0.36 6.00
N THR A 76 -12.01 -0.59 5.66
CA THR A 76 -12.40 -1.91 5.17
C THR A 76 -11.93 -3.07 6.05
N ALA A 77 -11.29 -2.80 7.18
CA ALA A 77 -10.80 -3.80 8.12
C ALA A 77 -11.90 -4.80 8.55
N ALA A 78 -13.14 -4.33 8.75
CA ALA A 78 -14.28 -5.19 9.08
C ALA A 78 -14.65 -6.23 7.98
N ARG A 79 -14.12 -6.07 6.76
CA ARG A 79 -14.31 -7.00 5.64
C ARG A 79 -13.18 -8.03 5.53
N PHE A 80 -12.13 -7.91 6.33
CA PHE A 80 -11.07 -8.90 6.38
C PHE A 80 -11.62 -10.20 6.98
N ASP A 81 -11.30 -11.31 6.31
CA ASP A 81 -11.71 -12.65 6.70
C ASP A 81 -10.45 -13.52 6.75
N ALA A 82 -10.10 -13.99 7.95
CA ALA A 82 -8.91 -14.79 8.19
C ALA A 82 -8.97 -16.17 7.52
N GLU A 83 -10.17 -16.68 7.23
CA GLU A 83 -10.36 -17.95 6.50
C GLU A 83 -10.03 -17.80 5.01
N ARG A 84 -10.08 -16.57 4.47
CA ARG A 84 -9.81 -16.28 3.05
C ARG A 84 -8.35 -15.95 2.76
N GLY A 85 -7.52 -15.79 3.79
CA GLY A 85 -6.09 -15.58 3.64
C GLY A 85 -5.46 -14.74 4.76
N SER A 86 -4.14 -14.60 4.68
CA SER A 86 -3.38 -13.82 5.67
C SER A 86 -3.57 -12.31 5.47
N VAL A 87 -3.40 -11.54 6.55
CA VAL A 87 -3.36 -10.07 6.52
C VAL A 87 -2.30 -9.57 5.53
N ALA A 88 -1.14 -10.23 5.49
CA ALA A 88 -0.06 -9.90 4.55
C ALA A 88 -0.51 -10.04 3.09
N ALA A 89 -1.19 -11.12 2.74
CA ALA A 89 -1.70 -11.34 1.37
C ALA A 89 -2.80 -10.33 1.01
N TRP A 90 -3.70 -10.04 1.95
CA TRP A 90 -4.74 -9.03 1.79
C TRP A 90 -4.16 -7.63 1.53
N LEU A 91 -3.23 -7.17 2.38
CA LEU A 91 -2.56 -5.88 2.21
C LEU A 91 -1.74 -5.80 0.92
N SER A 92 -1.06 -6.89 0.55
CA SER A 92 -0.30 -6.95 -0.70
C SER A 92 -1.21 -6.78 -1.93
N THR A 93 -2.39 -7.42 -1.89
CA THR A 93 -3.40 -7.30 -2.95
C THR A 93 -3.94 -5.87 -3.05
N LEU A 94 -4.23 -5.25 -1.90
CA LEU A 94 -4.73 -3.88 -1.83
C LEU A 94 -3.70 -2.88 -2.38
N ALA A 95 -2.45 -3.00 -1.94
CA ALA A 95 -1.34 -2.17 -2.39
C ALA A 95 -1.11 -2.29 -3.91
N HIS A 96 -1.06 -3.52 -4.42
CA HIS A 96 -0.85 -3.75 -5.85
C HIS A 96 -1.99 -3.19 -6.69
N ARG A 97 -3.25 -3.45 -6.29
CA ARG A 97 -4.43 -2.92 -6.97
C ARG A 97 -4.39 -1.39 -7.03
N ARG A 98 -4.11 -0.72 -5.91
CA ARG A 98 -4.06 0.76 -5.89
C ARG A 98 -2.95 1.33 -6.73
N ALA A 99 -1.77 0.72 -6.72
CA ALA A 99 -0.70 1.15 -7.60
C ALA A 99 -1.07 0.99 -9.08
N VAL A 100 -1.70 -0.12 -9.48
CA VAL A 100 -2.18 -0.32 -10.86
C VAL A 100 -3.26 0.68 -11.24
N ASP A 101 -4.22 0.95 -10.34
CA ASP A 101 -5.28 1.93 -10.58
C ASP A 101 -4.69 3.35 -10.77
N ARG A 102 -3.63 3.70 -10.01
CA ARG A 102 -2.90 4.97 -10.19
C ARG A 102 -2.20 5.06 -11.55
N VAL A 103 -1.51 4.00 -11.99
CA VAL A 103 -0.88 3.95 -13.33
C VAL A 103 -1.92 4.14 -14.43
N ARG A 104 -3.07 3.45 -14.33
CA ARG A 104 -4.16 3.59 -15.30
C ARG A 104 -4.74 5.00 -15.33
N ALA A 105 -4.88 5.64 -14.16
CA ALA A 105 -5.36 7.02 -14.06
C ALA A 105 -4.38 8.01 -14.73
N GLU A 106 -3.06 7.84 -14.55
CA GLU A 106 -2.05 8.67 -15.21
C GLU A 106 -2.07 8.51 -16.73
N GLN A 107 -2.11 7.27 -17.21
CA GLN A 107 -2.16 6.97 -18.64
C GLN A 107 -3.40 7.61 -19.27
N ALA A 108 -4.57 7.44 -18.65
CA ALA A 108 -5.81 8.03 -19.12
C ALA A 108 -5.76 9.57 -19.11
N HIS A 109 -5.06 10.18 -18.15
CA HIS A 109 -4.85 11.63 -18.12
C HIS A 109 -3.94 12.08 -19.29
N ARG A 110 -2.79 11.44 -19.48
CA ARG A 110 -1.87 11.74 -20.60
C ARG A 110 -2.56 11.63 -21.96
N ASP A 111 -3.29 10.54 -22.18
CA ASP A 111 -4.04 10.31 -23.43
C ASP A 111 -5.09 11.40 -23.71
N ARG A 112 -5.76 11.91 -22.67
CA ARG A 112 -6.74 13.02 -22.83
C ARG A 112 -6.03 14.32 -23.18
N THR A 113 -4.92 14.63 -22.52
CA THR A 113 -4.11 15.82 -22.79
C THR A 113 -3.55 15.79 -24.22
N GLU A 114 -3.05 14.64 -24.69
CA GLU A 114 -2.60 14.48 -26.07
C GLU A 114 -3.73 14.61 -27.09
N ARG A 115 -4.90 14.03 -26.82
CA ARG A 115 -6.07 14.17 -27.72
C ARG A 115 -6.56 15.61 -27.80
N HIS A 116 -6.49 16.36 -26.71
CA HIS A 116 -6.81 17.79 -26.71
C HIS A 116 -5.79 18.57 -27.53
N ALA A 117 -4.49 18.37 -27.28
CA ALA A 117 -3.42 19.03 -28.03
C ALA A 117 -3.45 18.72 -29.55
N ARG A 118 -3.90 17.52 -29.95
CA ARG A 118 -4.04 17.15 -31.38
C ARG A 118 -5.30 17.70 -32.04
N ARG A 119 -6.31 18.12 -31.27
CA ARG A 119 -7.57 18.66 -31.78
C ARG A 119 -7.52 20.17 -32.02
N ASP A 120 -6.62 20.86 -31.36
CA ASP A 120 -6.35 22.29 -31.54
C ASP A 120 -4.93 22.51 -32.12
N PRO A 121 -4.64 22.14 -33.39
CA PRO A 121 -3.53 22.78 -34.08
C PRO A 121 -4.03 24.20 -34.38
N GLU A 122 -3.42 25.20 -33.74
CA GLU A 122 -3.75 26.60 -34.05
C GLU A 122 -3.77 26.79 -35.57
N VAL A 123 -4.95 27.23 -36.02
CA VAL A 123 -5.22 27.92 -37.28
C VAL A 123 -4.13 28.97 -37.48
N GLY A 124 -3.14 28.63 -38.30
CA GLY A 124 -2.21 29.56 -38.94
C GLY A 124 -2.71 29.95 -40.32
#